data_AF-A0A3D5PA26-F1
#
_entry.id   AF-A0A3D5PA26-F1
#
_cell.length_a   1.000
_cell.length_b   1.000
_cell.length_c   1.000
_cell.angle_alpha   90.00
_cell.angle_beta   90.00
_cell.angle_gamma   90.00
#
_symmetry.space_group_name_H-M   'P 1'
#
loop_
_entity.id
_entity.type
_entity.pdbx_description
1 polymer ?
#
loop_
_entity_poly.entity_id
_entity_poly.type
_entity_poly.pdbx_seq_one_letter_code
_entity_poly.pdbx_strand_id
1 'polypeptide(L)'
;MAGSPAPQGTEMNQLRQDAMRRAREMQARAKISSSYAAPPAPDEPAHHGGNQVPPHQPAKKQWPGTEQPAKRMLSGSPLDGLLAHDSERTLILLLILILMADKADSSLILALMYLLI
;
A
#
# COMPACT_ATOMS: atom_id res chain seq x y z
N MET A 1 14.16 -28.21 -28.86
CA MET A 1 13.89 -26.86 -28.29
C MET A 1 12.48 -26.48 -28.66
N ALA A 2 11.51 -26.62 -27.73
CA ALA A 2 10.11 -26.22 -27.97
C ALA A 2 9.87 -24.91 -27.22
N GLY A 3 9.64 -23.83 -27.97
CA GLY A 3 9.35 -22.51 -27.42
C GLY A 3 8.02 -22.52 -26.68
N SER A 4 8.03 -22.06 -25.44
CA SER A 4 6.82 -21.86 -24.64
C SER A 4 5.90 -20.87 -25.39
N PRO A 5 4.66 -21.25 -25.75
CA PRO A 5 3.71 -20.28 -26.28
C PRO A 5 3.42 -19.26 -25.18
N ALA A 6 3.51 -17.97 -25.52
CA ALA A 6 3.14 -16.90 -24.60
C ALA A 6 1.69 -17.12 -24.13
N PRO A 7 1.41 -17.03 -22.82
CA PRO A 7 0.07 -17.29 -22.28
C PRO A 7 -0.93 -16.38 -22.97
N GLN A 8 -1.98 -16.97 -23.53
CA GLN A 8 -2.98 -16.22 -24.28
C GLN A 8 -3.67 -15.23 -23.31
N GLY A 9 -4.02 -14.03 -23.77
CA GLY A 9 -4.56 -12.97 -22.90
C GLY A 9 -5.76 -13.43 -22.05
N THR A 10 -6.54 -14.39 -22.57
CA THR A 10 -7.65 -15.04 -21.87
C THR A 10 -7.20 -15.91 -20.69
N GLU A 11 -6.13 -16.70 -20.85
CA GLU A 11 -5.55 -17.52 -19.79
C GLU A 11 -4.92 -16.66 -18.70
N MET A 12 -4.24 -15.57 -19.09
CA MET A 12 -3.70 -14.60 -18.15
C MET A 12 -4.83 -13.95 -17.32
N ASN A 13 -5.98 -13.68 -17.92
CA ASN A 13 -7.13 -13.14 -17.20
C ASN A 13 -7.71 -14.14 -16.19
N GLN A 14 -7.82 -15.42 -16.57
CA GLN A 14 -8.25 -16.49 -15.67
C GLN A 14 -7.27 -16.69 -14.50
N LEU A 15 -5.96 -16.68 -14.78
CA LEU A 15 -4.93 -16.81 -13.74
C LEU A 15 -4.98 -15.63 -12.76
N ARG A 16 -5.20 -14.41 -13.26
CA ARG A 16 -5.39 -13.22 -12.40
C ARG A 16 -6.63 -13.36 -11.53
N GLN A 17 -7.72 -13.89 -12.07
CA GLN A 17 -8.96 -14.10 -11.32
C GLN A 17 -8.79 -15.15 -10.22
N ASP A 18 -8.13 -16.28 -10.51
CA ASP A 18 -7.80 -17.30 -9.50
C ASP A 18 -6.84 -16.77 -8.43
N ALA A 19 -5.80 -16.04 -8.84
CA ALA A 19 -4.85 -15.42 -7.93
C ALA A 19 -5.53 -14.45 -6.96
N MET A 20 -6.44 -13.60 -7.45
CA MET A 20 -7.20 -12.69 -6.61
C MET A 20 -8.13 -13.42 -5.64
N ARG A 21 -8.75 -14.54 -6.07
CA ARG A 21 -9.61 -15.34 -5.21
C ARG A 21 -8.82 -15.97 -4.06
N ARG A 22 -7.69 -16.62 -4.36
CA ARG A 22 -6.82 -17.23 -3.35
C ARG A 22 -6.19 -16.19 -2.42
N ALA A 23 -5.81 -15.02 -2.94
CA ALA A 23 -5.27 -13.93 -2.14
C ALA A 23 -6.30 -13.44 -1.11
N ARG A 24 -7.58 -13.34 -1.48
CA ARG A 24 -8.65 -12.96 -0.54
C ARG A 24 -8.86 -14.03 0.53
N GLU A 25 -8.87 -15.30 0.17
CA GLU A 25 -8.99 -16.40 1.14
C GLU A 25 -7.83 -16.40 2.14
N MET A 26 -6.60 -16.21 1.67
CA MET A 26 -5.43 -16.07 2.53
C MET A 26 -5.49 -14.82 3.41
N GLN A 27 -5.92 -13.68 2.87
CA GLN A 27 -6.08 -12.45 3.64
C GLN A 27 -7.17 -12.57 4.70
N ALA A 28 -8.29 -13.23 4.40
CA ALA A 28 -9.35 -13.48 5.38
C ALA A 28 -8.83 -14.36 6.52
N ARG A 29 -8.11 -15.44 6.20
CA ARG A 29 -7.50 -16.31 7.20
C ARG A 29 -6.43 -15.60 8.03
N ALA A 30 -5.60 -14.76 7.42
CA ALA A 30 -4.56 -13.97 8.09
C ALA A 30 -5.15 -12.87 9.00
N LYS A 31 -6.26 -12.25 8.60
CA LYS A 31 -6.95 -11.27 9.45
C LYS A 31 -7.54 -11.95 10.68
N ILE A 32 -8.16 -13.12 10.52
CA ILE A 32 -8.70 -13.91 11.64
C ILE A 32 -7.56 -14.39 12.56
N SER A 33 -6.42 -14.84 12.01
CA SER A 33 -5.24 -15.24 12.78
C SER A 33 -4.38 -14.06 13.29
N SER A 34 -4.67 -12.82 12.89
CA SER A 34 -4.06 -11.61 13.46
C SER A 34 -4.91 -11.06 14.60
N SER A 35 -6.22 -11.32 14.60
CA SER A 35 -7.13 -11.03 15.71
C SER A 35 -7.08 -12.09 16.81
N TYR A 36 -6.72 -13.33 16.49
CA TYR A 36 -6.27 -14.31 17.48
C TYR A 36 -4.76 -14.23 17.55
N ALA A 37 -4.23 -13.58 18.60
CA ALA A 37 -2.86 -13.81 19.03
C ALA A 37 -2.58 -15.33 18.99
N ALA A 38 -1.39 -15.70 18.52
CA ALA A 38 -0.93 -17.08 18.51
C ALA A 38 -1.38 -17.78 19.80
N PRO A 39 -1.97 -19.00 19.74
CA PRO A 39 -2.24 -19.73 20.96
C PRO A 39 -0.91 -19.80 21.72
N PRO A 40 -0.88 -19.52 23.03
CA PRO A 40 0.33 -19.72 23.80
C PRO A 40 0.74 -21.17 23.53
N ALA A 41 1.99 -21.36 23.10
CA ALA A 41 2.55 -22.69 23.00
C ALA A 41 2.26 -23.37 24.36
N PRO A 42 1.58 -24.53 24.39
CA PRO A 42 1.35 -25.23 25.64
C PRO A 42 2.68 -25.42 26.34
N ASP A 43 2.74 -25.06 27.62
CA ASP A 43 3.88 -25.35 28.50
C ASP A 43 4.11 -26.86 28.47
N GLU A 44 5.02 -27.33 27.61
CA GLU A 44 5.47 -28.71 27.62
C GLU A 44 6.78 -28.77 28.42
N PRO A 45 6.80 -29.50 29.55
CA PRO A 45 7.91 -29.48 30.49
C PRO A 45 9.17 -30.07 29.86
N ALA A 46 10.27 -29.34 30.02
CA ALA A 46 11.59 -29.75 29.58
C ALA A 46 12.02 -31.08 30.24
N HIS A 47 12.22 -32.14 29.46
CA HIS A 47 13.17 -33.21 29.79
C HIS A 47 13.94 -33.70 28.56
N HIS A 48 15.10 -33.06 28.37
CA HIS A 48 16.43 -33.66 28.16
C HIS A 48 16.63 -34.78 27.12
N GLY A 49 17.46 -34.48 26.11
CA GLY A 49 18.17 -35.54 25.38
C GLY A 49 18.99 -35.14 24.16
N GLY A 50 20.05 -34.35 24.34
CA GLY A 50 21.26 -34.44 23.49
C GLY A 50 21.31 -33.61 22.21
N ASN A 51 21.80 -32.37 22.29
CA ASN A 51 23.16 -32.00 21.88
C ASN A 51 23.32 -30.49 22.02
N GLN A 52 24.22 -30.08 22.91
CA GLN A 52 24.64 -28.70 23.04
C GLN A 52 25.46 -28.31 21.81
N VAL A 53 25.04 -27.27 21.11
CA VAL A 53 25.93 -26.45 20.27
C VAL A 53 25.68 -24.99 20.66
N PRO A 54 26.70 -24.19 21.00
CA PRO A 54 26.56 -22.83 21.52
C PRO A 54 25.73 -21.94 20.57
N PRO A 55 24.99 -20.93 21.06
CA PRO A 55 24.14 -20.09 20.22
C PRO A 55 25.02 -19.24 19.30
N HIS A 56 25.29 -19.75 18.10
CA HIS A 56 25.80 -18.96 17.00
C HIS A 56 24.75 -17.90 16.62
N GLN A 57 24.88 -16.70 17.18
CA GLN A 57 25.01 -15.56 16.27
C GLN A 57 26.34 -15.77 15.54
N PRO A 58 26.47 -15.59 14.21
CA PRO A 58 25.69 -14.71 13.36
C PRO A 58 25.27 -15.37 12.04
N ALA A 59 23.98 -15.33 11.74
CA ALA A 59 23.59 -15.12 10.36
C ALA A 59 22.56 -14.01 10.40
N LYS A 60 23.06 -12.78 10.25
CA LYS A 60 22.37 -11.80 9.43
C LYS A 60 22.12 -12.50 8.11
N LYS A 61 21.05 -13.29 8.01
CA LYS A 61 20.40 -13.51 6.74
C LYS A 61 19.79 -12.16 6.46
N GLN A 62 20.64 -11.31 5.90
CA GLN A 62 20.25 -10.15 5.15
C GLN A 62 19.39 -10.73 4.05
N TRP A 63 18.11 -10.94 4.35
CA TRP A 63 17.11 -10.75 3.33
C TRP A 63 17.48 -9.40 2.69
N PRO A 64 17.57 -9.29 1.36
CA PRO A 64 17.36 -7.99 0.74
C PRO A 64 15.92 -7.61 1.08
N GLY A 65 15.73 -7.05 2.26
CA GLY A 65 14.48 -7.17 3.00
C GLY A 65 14.52 -6.39 4.29
N THR A 66 14.80 -5.10 4.18
CA THR A 66 14.00 -4.08 4.88
C THR A 66 14.12 -2.74 4.17
N GLU A 67 14.10 -2.74 2.84
CA GLU A 67 13.68 -1.54 2.12
C GLU A 67 12.35 -1.85 1.44
N GLN A 68 11.28 -1.81 2.23
CA GLN A 68 10.11 -1.14 1.67
C GLN A 68 9.49 -0.28 2.78
N PRO A 69 9.77 1.03 2.76
CA PRO A 69 9.04 1.95 3.59
C PRO A 69 7.58 1.94 3.15
N ALA A 70 6.71 2.28 4.10
CA ALA A 70 5.37 2.77 3.83
C ALA A 70 4.46 1.78 3.10
N LYS A 71 3.69 1.03 3.89
CA LYS A 71 2.30 0.73 3.56
C LYS A 71 1.47 2.03 3.58
N ARG A 72 1.85 3.05 2.81
CA ARG A 72 0.91 4.08 2.35
C ARG A 72 0.15 3.44 1.21
N MET A 73 -1.05 2.98 1.54
CA MET A 73 -2.02 2.52 0.57
C MET A 73 -2.14 3.58 -0.52
N LEU A 74 -1.58 3.28 -1.69
CA LEU A 74 -1.78 4.03 -2.91
C LEU A 74 -3.22 3.79 -3.38
N SER A 75 -4.17 4.46 -2.73
CA SER A 75 -5.49 4.73 -3.32
C SER A 75 -5.92 6.18 -3.11
N GLY A 76 -5.01 7.07 -2.73
CA GLY A 76 -5.23 8.49 -2.94
C GLY A 76 -4.93 8.76 -4.40
N SER A 77 -5.93 9.20 -5.17
CA SER A 77 -5.66 9.86 -6.45
C SER A 77 -4.58 10.93 -6.18
N PRO A 78 -3.63 11.19 -7.10
CA PRO A 78 -2.66 12.29 -6.90
C PRO A 78 -3.37 13.63 -6.63
N LEU A 79 -4.62 13.76 -7.09
CA LEU A 79 -5.53 14.86 -6.78
C LEU A 79 -5.96 14.86 -5.31
N ASP A 80 -6.18 13.69 -4.71
CA ASP A 80 -6.59 13.53 -3.32
C ASP A 80 -5.48 13.98 -2.36
N GLY A 81 -4.21 13.72 -2.72
CA GLY A 81 -3.06 14.29 -2.03
C GLY A 81 -2.99 15.82 -2.16
N LEU A 82 -3.32 16.36 -3.32
CA LEU A 82 -3.34 17.80 -3.57
C LEU A 82 -4.48 18.50 -2.78
N LEU A 83 -5.68 17.92 -2.81
CA LEU A 83 -6.88 18.39 -2.12
C LEU A 83 -6.76 18.25 -0.59
N ALA A 84 -6.13 17.18 -0.09
CA ALA A 84 -6.03 16.93 1.35
C ALA A 84 -4.84 17.63 2.02
N HIS A 85 -3.74 17.85 1.30
CA HIS A 85 -2.53 18.47 1.87
C HIS A 85 -2.64 20.00 1.89
N ASP A 86 -3.32 20.60 0.91
CA ASP A 86 -3.42 22.06 0.77
C ASP A 86 -4.84 22.45 0.32
N SER A 87 -5.81 22.07 1.14
CA SER A 87 -7.25 22.19 0.83
C SER A 87 -7.69 23.63 0.59
N GLU A 88 -7.18 24.58 1.37
CA GLU A 88 -7.47 26.01 1.23
C GLU A 88 -6.92 26.56 -0.09
N ARG A 89 -5.63 26.32 -0.38
CA ARG A 89 -5.01 26.76 -1.64
C ARG A 89 -5.67 26.11 -2.84
N THR A 90 -6.02 24.82 -2.74
CA THR A 90 -6.70 24.09 -3.81
C THR A 90 -8.13 24.62 -4.04
N LEU A 91 -8.85 25.00 -2.98
CA LEU A 91 -10.15 25.65 -3.09
C LEU A 91 -10.02 27.02 -3.77
N ILE A 92 -9.03 27.83 -3.41
CA ILE A 92 -8.79 29.13 -4.06
C ILE A 92 -8.46 28.94 -5.54
N LEU A 93 -7.64 27.95 -5.91
CA LEU A 93 -7.33 27.62 -7.32
C LEU A 93 -8.58 27.18 -8.09
N LEU A 94 -9.44 26.35 -7.50
CA LEU A 94 -10.72 25.95 -8.09
C LEU A 94 -11.62 27.17 -8.29
N LEU A 95 -11.69 28.06 -7.31
CA LEU A 95 -12.49 29.28 -7.38
C LEU A 95 -11.98 30.19 -8.50
N ILE A 96 -10.67 30.40 -8.61
CA ILE A 96 -10.04 31.15 -9.70
C ILE A 96 -10.39 30.51 -11.06
N LEU A 97 -10.33 29.18 -11.19
CA LEU A 97 -10.68 28.47 -12.42
C LEU A 97 -12.14 28.70 -12.84
N ILE A 98 -13.07 28.59 -11.88
CA ILE A 98 -14.50 28.84 -12.10
C ILE A 98 -14.74 30.31 -12.50
N LEU A 99 -14.11 31.25 -11.80
CA LEU A 99 -14.23 32.68 -12.07
C LEU A 99 -13.70 33.06 -13.46
N MET A 100 -12.61 32.43 -13.92
CA MET A 100 -12.10 32.63 -15.27
C MET A 100 -13.07 32.13 -16.34
N ALA A 101 -13.73 30.99 -16.10
CA ALA A 101 -14.73 30.45 -17.03
C ALA A 101 -15.95 31.37 -17.15
N ASP A 102 -16.38 31.99 -16.04
CA ASP A 102 -17.54 32.88 -15.98
C ASP A 102 -17.21 34.36 -16.30
N LYS A 103 -15.99 34.65 -16.76
CA LYS A 103 -15.53 36.02 -17.09
C LYS A 103 -15.76 37.02 -15.94
N ALA A 104 -15.55 36.57 -14.71
CA ALA A 104 -15.67 37.40 -13.52
C ALA A 104 -14.59 38.51 -13.46
N ASP A 105 -14.74 39.43 -12.49
CA ASP A 105 -13.87 40.59 -12.33
C ASP A 105 -12.39 40.23 -12.22
N SER A 106 -11.57 40.88 -13.05
CA SER A 106 -10.12 40.67 -13.03
C SER A 106 -9.48 41.08 -11.70
N SER A 107 -10.04 42.09 -11.02
CA SER A 107 -9.59 42.51 -9.68
C SER A 107 -9.82 41.41 -8.63
N LEU A 108 -10.93 40.67 -8.73
CA LEU A 108 -11.23 39.57 -7.83
C LEU A 108 -10.28 38.39 -8.05
N ILE A 109 -10.03 38.05 -9.32
CA ILE A 109 -9.06 37.01 -9.69
C ILE A 109 -7.65 37.37 -9.17
N LEU A 110 -7.23 38.63 -9.31
CA LEU A 110 -5.95 39.11 -8.80
C LEU A 110 -5.88 39.08 -7.27
N ALA A 111 -6.96 39.42 -6.57
CA ALA A 111 -7.01 39.33 -5.11
C ALA A 111 -6.85 37.89 -4.61
N LEU A 112 -7.51 36.94 -5.27
CA LEU A 112 -7.35 35.51 -4.96
C LEU A 112 -5.95 35.00 -5.30
N MET A 113 -5.34 35.48 -6.40
CA MET A 113 -3.94 35.20 -6.73
C MET A 113 -2.98 35.77 -5.68
N TYR A 114 -3.26 36.95 -5.12
CA TYR A 114 -2.45 37.54 -4.07
C TYR A 114 -2.49 36.71 -2.78
N LEU A 115 -3.65 36.14 -2.43
CA LEU A 115 -3.77 35.24 -1.27
C LEU A 115 -2.97 33.93 -1.40
N LEU A 116 -2.49 33.57 -2.60
CA LEU A 116 -1.64 32.39 -2.80
C LEU A 116 -0.16 32.62 -2.42
N ILE A 117 0.28 33.88 -2.35
CA ILE A 117 1.67 34.29 -2.11
C ILE A 117 1.90 34.38 -0.59
#